data_AF-A0A914PG60-F1
#
_entry.id   AF-A0A914PG60-F1
#
_cell.length_a   1.000
_cell.length_b   1.000
_cell.length_c   1.000
_cell.angle_alpha   90.00
_cell.angle_beta   90.00
_cell.angle_gamma   90.00
#
_symmetry.space_group_name_H-M   'P 1'
#
loop_
_entity.id
_entity.type
_entity.pdbx_description
1 polymer ?
#
loop_
_entity_poly.entity_id
_entity_poly.type
_entity_poly.pdbx_seq_one_letter_code
_entity_poly.pdbx_strand_id
1 'polypeptide(L)'
;MVGSKKNYHSKNLDIYVLSRTYVEEEVKRAGQSLIPYVSVGFFIMLFCSVIGVVVRAYYLKQHSTDKILLALASCILPLLACGTALALMTAMGFRFSSILCVIPLLVLAIGIDSSYLMIHEWQRIIQQCRENPTHENSQIEYRIAEVLSEVGPAIMISALTNMLADAVGAFTSSPEITLLCVGNLLSMAVVFIYQMTFYVGLMSLIGKKEIKAEEKKRKNQLEIEDAKNVEARRIEFTRQVSIHPKKGTEEISKTMWTYVSLIANKFVASFIILLYFTYVVVSIFGITQINIHLSTQKLFPQDSPLLALDKLRVKYQVPHFTMATVFINNPGNFSDHKRLERMNQFVGDMESLHGGWGPVSTKYWIRDFLNFENTDIENFDENSDSEISLNKTILPSPTQVLKETNALVPLYNDEDLPSFMSWPEYSFWNGFIRLKNETTLKANDSRLEKFFFTTAYHGKELSKYVKLGNALNGWRGVVDKYATEFDASIFHEEAVFLGMQIYFEIFAHVSHK
;
A
#
# COMPACT_ATOMS: atom_id res chain seq x y z
N MET A 1 12.79 -11.73 20.77
CA MET A 1 13.88 -12.59 20.25
C MET A 1 14.58 -11.99 19.00
N VAL A 2 14.70 -10.66 18.89
CA VAL A 2 15.38 -9.99 17.75
C VAL A 2 16.91 -10.16 17.80
N GLY A 3 17.45 -10.56 18.95
CA GLY A 3 18.89 -10.75 19.17
C GLY A 3 19.46 -12.13 18.80
N SER A 4 18.65 -13.13 18.47
CA SER A 4 19.16 -14.51 18.37
C SER A 4 20.06 -14.73 17.14
N LYS A 5 19.77 -14.10 16.00
CA LYS A 5 20.64 -14.21 14.81
C LYS A 5 21.92 -13.38 14.89
N LYS A 6 21.98 -12.36 15.76
CA LYS A 6 23.23 -11.62 16.01
C LYS A 6 24.27 -12.44 16.79
N ASN A 7 23.84 -13.51 17.47
CA ASN A 7 24.69 -14.28 18.38
C ASN A 7 24.89 -15.76 17.98
N TYR A 8 24.19 -16.28 16.96
CA TYR A 8 24.33 -17.68 16.53
C TYR A 8 24.81 -17.76 15.08
N HIS A 9 26.07 -18.11 14.89
CA HIS A 9 26.67 -18.46 13.61
C HIS A 9 27.20 -19.89 13.68
N SER A 10 26.47 -20.84 13.10
CA SER A 10 26.94 -22.22 12.88
C SER A 10 27.32 -22.39 11.41
N LYS A 11 28.38 -23.16 11.10
CA LYS A 11 28.79 -23.45 9.72
C LYS A 11 27.86 -24.43 8.99
N ASN A 12 27.06 -25.19 9.73
CA ASN A 12 26.29 -26.32 9.19
C ASN A 12 24.76 -26.12 9.28
N LEU A 13 24.29 -25.10 10.02
CA LEU A 13 22.87 -24.91 10.29
C LEU A 13 22.51 -23.43 10.26
N ASP A 14 21.67 -23.07 9.30
CA ASP A 14 21.03 -21.76 9.22
C ASP A 14 19.61 -21.84 9.76
N ILE A 15 19.35 -21.11 10.85
CA ILE A 15 18.02 -21.05 11.48
C ILE A 15 17.36 -19.72 11.10
N TYR A 16 16.13 -19.81 10.60
CA TYR A 16 15.27 -18.67 10.32
C TYR A 16 14.05 -18.74 11.23
N VAL A 17 13.69 -17.62 11.85
CA VAL A 17 12.55 -17.52 12.76
C VAL A 17 11.49 -16.67 12.10
N LEU A 18 10.25 -17.17 12.09
CA LEU A 18 9.07 -16.44 11.66
C LEU A 18 8.15 -16.21 12.85
N SER A 19 7.77 -14.96 13.06
CA SER A 19 6.72 -14.58 14.01
C SER A 19 6.03 -13.34 13.47
N ARG A 20 4.74 -13.18 13.78
CA ARG A 20 3.97 -11.98 13.37
C ARG A 20 4.62 -10.70 13.86
N THR A 21 5.06 -10.68 15.12
CA THR A 21 5.77 -9.52 15.69
C THR A 21 7.08 -9.23 14.98
N TYR A 22 7.79 -10.26 14.51
CA TYR A 22 9.05 -10.07 13.78
C TYR A 22 8.81 -9.49 12.38
N VAL A 23 7.75 -9.94 11.69
CA VAL A 23 7.33 -9.38 10.40
C VAL A 23 6.96 -7.90 10.55
N GLU A 24 6.19 -7.54 11.58
CA GLU A 24 5.81 -6.14 11.86
C GLU A 24 7.03 -5.24 12.13
N GLU A 25 8.00 -5.75 12.90
CA GLU A 25 9.23 -5.03 13.22
C GLU A 25 10.13 -4.83 12.00
N GLU A 26 10.23 -5.83 11.12
CA GLU A 26 10.97 -5.72 9.85
C GLU A 26 10.34 -4.72 8.89
N VAL A 27 9.00 -4.66 8.81
CA VAL A 27 8.29 -3.64 8.01
C VAL A 27 8.52 -2.24 8.62
N LYS A 28 8.47 -2.11 9.94
CA LYS A 28 8.78 -0.83 10.61
C LYS A 28 10.23 -0.40 10.38
N ARG A 29 11.18 -1.34 10.41
CA ARG A 29 12.60 -1.11 10.09
C ARG A 29 12.77 -0.59 8.65
N ALA A 30 12.02 -1.15 7.70
CA ALA A 30 11.97 -0.65 6.33
C ALA A 30 11.52 0.82 6.26
N GLY A 31 10.42 1.17 6.94
CA GLY A 31 9.95 2.56 7.00
C GLY A 31 10.96 3.52 7.65
N GLN A 32 11.59 3.11 8.75
CA GLN A 32 12.62 3.92 9.43
C GLN A 32 13.87 4.13 8.56
N SER A 33 14.21 3.15 7.71
CA SER A 33 15.34 3.28 6.78
C SER A 33 15.15 4.40 5.74
N LEU A 34 13.91 4.87 5.51
CA LEU A 34 13.61 5.97 4.59
C LEU A 34 13.93 7.36 5.15
N ILE A 35 13.90 7.53 6.48
CA ILE A 35 14.14 8.82 7.15
C ILE A 35 15.44 9.51 6.71
N PRO A 36 16.62 8.85 6.65
CA PRO A 36 17.84 9.50 6.17
C PRO A 36 17.74 9.98 4.72
N TYR A 37 17.03 9.25 3.85
CA TYR A 37 16.84 9.66 2.45
C TYR A 37 15.99 10.91 2.32
N VAL A 38 14.98 11.10 3.19
CA VAL A 38 14.21 12.36 3.26
C VAL A 38 15.13 13.53 3.57
N SER A 39 16.05 13.36 4.53
CA SER A 39 17.01 14.42 4.89
C SER A 39 17.96 14.75 3.72
N VAL A 40 18.53 13.73 3.06
CA VAL A 40 19.41 13.92 1.90
C VAL A 40 18.64 14.60 0.76
N GLY A 41 17.43 14.13 0.44
CA GLY A 41 16.57 14.72 -0.58
C GLY A 41 16.25 16.19 -0.30
N PHE A 42 15.97 16.53 0.96
CA PHE A 42 15.76 17.91 1.39
C PHE A 42 16.97 18.80 1.10
N PHE A 43 18.19 18.38 1.47
CA PHE A 43 19.39 19.18 1.22
C PHE A 43 19.70 19.35 -0.28
N ILE A 44 19.47 18.31 -1.08
CA ILE A 44 19.63 18.38 -2.54
C ILE A 44 18.66 19.41 -3.13
N MET A 45 17.37 19.33 -2.76
CA MET A 45 16.36 20.26 -3.25
C MET A 45 16.62 21.70 -2.77
N LEU A 46 17.08 21.86 -1.52
CA LEU A 46 17.48 23.16 -0.96
C LEU A 46 18.61 23.80 -1.78
N PHE A 47 19.67 23.04 -2.06
CA PHE A 47 20.81 23.51 -2.82
C PHE A 47 20.42 23.87 -4.26
N CYS A 48 19.64 23.01 -4.91
CA CYS A 48 19.12 23.26 -6.26
C CYS A 48 18.22 24.51 -6.31
N SER A 49 17.32 24.66 -5.34
CA SER A 49 16.42 25.83 -5.23
C SER A 49 17.19 27.12 -5.04
N VAL A 50 18.13 27.16 -4.08
CA VAL A 50 18.96 28.35 -3.81
C VAL A 50 19.80 28.72 -5.04
N ILE A 51 20.47 27.76 -5.67
CA ILE A 51 21.23 28.02 -6.90
C ILE A 51 20.32 28.53 -8.00
N GLY A 52 19.18 27.88 -8.26
CA GLY A 52 18.24 28.30 -9.29
C GLY A 52 17.77 29.74 -9.10
N VAL A 53 17.38 30.09 -7.87
CA VAL A 53 16.94 31.45 -7.53
C VAL A 53 18.08 32.47 -7.64
N VAL A 54 19.29 32.13 -7.20
CA VAL A 54 20.47 33.02 -7.26
C VAL A 54 20.95 33.22 -8.69
N VAL A 55 21.05 32.17 -9.50
CA VAL A 55 21.43 32.25 -10.92
C VAL A 55 20.46 33.16 -11.67
N ARG A 56 19.15 32.99 -11.42
CA ARG A 56 18.14 33.83 -12.06
C ARG A 56 18.14 35.26 -11.54
N ALA A 57 18.35 35.47 -10.24
CA ALA A 57 18.51 36.81 -9.66
C ALA A 57 19.75 37.53 -10.20
N TYR A 58 20.86 36.81 -10.42
CA TYR A 58 22.07 37.31 -11.07
C TYR A 58 21.77 37.70 -12.52
N TYR A 59 21.12 36.81 -13.28
CA TYR A 59 20.73 37.05 -14.67
C TYR A 59 19.84 38.29 -14.85
N LEU A 60 18.84 38.44 -13.98
CA LEU A 60 17.91 39.57 -13.99
C LEU A 60 18.50 40.85 -13.39
N LYS A 61 19.77 40.83 -12.93
CA LYS A 61 20.43 41.94 -12.22
C LYS A 61 19.58 42.44 -11.04
N GLN A 62 18.93 41.52 -10.33
CA GLN A 62 18.11 41.78 -9.14
C GLN A 62 18.75 41.10 -7.93
N HIS A 63 19.98 41.51 -7.62
CA HIS A 63 20.72 41.00 -6.46
C HIS A 63 20.06 41.47 -5.16
N SER A 64 19.34 40.55 -4.51
CA SER A 64 18.89 40.67 -3.13
C SER A 64 19.17 39.36 -2.40
N THR A 65 19.88 39.45 -1.28
CA THR A 65 20.15 38.32 -0.37
C THR A 65 18.86 37.76 0.21
N ASP A 66 17.82 38.60 0.32
CA ASP A 66 16.51 38.22 0.85
C ASP A 66 15.78 37.18 -0.02
N LYS A 67 16.15 37.03 -1.30
CA LYS A 67 15.62 35.94 -2.16
C LYS A 67 16.07 34.56 -1.73
N ILE A 68 17.22 34.44 -1.07
CA ILE A 68 17.69 33.17 -0.50
C ILE A 68 16.72 32.72 0.59
N LEU A 69 16.20 33.64 1.42
CA LEU A 69 15.19 33.32 2.43
C LEU A 69 13.91 32.76 1.80
N LEU A 70 13.49 33.28 0.65
CA LEU A 70 12.32 32.79 -0.07
C LEU A 70 12.56 31.37 -0.63
N ALA A 71 13.75 31.09 -1.15
CA ALA A 71 14.16 29.77 -1.63
C ALA A 71 14.29 28.73 -0.49
N LEU A 72 14.74 29.15 0.70
CA LEU A 72 14.75 28.29 1.89
C LEU A 72 13.32 28.01 2.37
N ALA A 73 12.49 29.05 2.44
CA ALA A 73 11.10 28.94 2.85
C ALA A 73 10.28 28.03 1.91
N SER A 74 10.55 28.05 0.60
CA SER A 74 9.89 27.16 -0.37
C SER A 74 10.15 25.68 -0.10
N CYS A 75 11.27 25.32 0.53
CA CYS A 75 11.62 23.94 0.86
C CYS A 75 11.08 23.54 2.25
N ILE A 76 11.09 24.47 3.21
CA ILE A 76 10.65 24.22 4.59
C ILE A 76 9.13 24.12 4.68
N LEU A 77 8.40 24.92 3.89
CA LEU A 77 6.96 25.04 4.01
C LEU A 77 6.19 23.74 3.68
N PRO A 78 6.53 22.98 2.61
CA PRO A 78 5.88 21.69 2.35
C PRO A 78 6.10 20.68 3.49
N LEU A 79 7.28 20.66 4.11
CA LEU A 79 7.56 19.80 5.26
C LEU A 79 6.77 20.22 6.50
N LEU A 80 6.64 21.52 6.75
CA LEU A 80 5.81 22.05 7.84
C LEU A 80 4.34 21.68 7.64
N ALA A 81 3.82 21.83 6.42
CA ALA A 81 2.46 21.46 6.06
C ALA A 81 2.20 19.95 6.17
N CYS A 82 3.18 19.13 5.76
CA CYS A 82 3.11 17.68 5.96
C CYS A 82 3.09 17.31 7.45
N GLY A 83 3.93 17.96 8.26
CA GLY A 83 3.94 17.77 9.72
C GLY A 83 2.61 18.11 10.37
N THR A 84 1.98 19.23 9.98
CA THR A 84 0.66 19.62 10.51
C THR A 84 -0.46 18.73 10.03
N ALA A 85 -0.43 18.26 8.77
CA ALA A 85 -1.39 17.28 8.24
C ALA A 85 -1.29 15.93 8.95
N LEU A 86 -0.08 15.39 9.14
CA LEU A 86 0.14 14.14 9.88
C LEU A 86 -0.28 14.27 11.34
N ALA A 87 0.02 15.41 11.99
CA ALA A 87 -0.44 15.69 13.35
C ALA A 87 -1.98 15.74 13.44
N LEU A 88 -2.64 16.43 12.52
CA LEU A 88 -4.10 16.49 12.44
C LEU A 88 -4.71 15.10 12.23
N MET A 89 -4.13 14.30 11.34
CA MET A 89 -4.56 12.93 11.09
C MET A 89 -4.43 12.06 12.36
N THR A 90 -3.31 12.16 13.10
CA THR A 90 -3.18 11.45 14.38
C THR A 90 -4.16 11.96 15.44
N ALA A 91 -4.47 13.26 15.46
CA ALA A 91 -5.46 13.84 16.38
C ALA A 91 -6.90 13.36 16.07
N MET A 92 -7.21 13.05 14.82
CA MET A 92 -8.48 12.46 14.40
C MET A 92 -8.58 10.94 14.71
N GLY A 93 -7.55 10.34 15.31
CA GLY A 93 -7.57 8.93 15.76
C GLY A 93 -7.11 7.91 14.72
N PHE A 94 -6.51 8.34 13.60
CA PHE A 94 -5.94 7.41 12.62
C PHE A 94 -4.67 6.73 13.17
N ARG A 95 -4.52 5.44 12.85
CA ARG A 95 -3.34 4.64 13.24
C ARG A 95 -2.09 5.10 12.49
N PHE A 96 -0.97 5.27 13.19
CA PHE A 96 0.32 5.48 12.55
C PHE A 96 0.83 4.20 11.88
N SER A 97 1.16 4.28 10.59
CA SER A 97 1.79 3.20 9.81
C SER A 97 3.14 3.63 9.24
N SER A 98 4.04 2.68 9.07
CA SER A 98 5.38 2.88 8.51
C SER A 98 5.37 3.44 7.07
N ILE A 99 4.30 3.21 6.31
CA ILE A 99 4.15 3.73 4.94
C ILE A 99 4.01 5.26 4.90
N LEU A 100 3.49 5.87 5.98
CA LEU A 100 3.34 7.33 6.09
C LEU A 100 4.69 8.06 6.07
N CYS A 101 5.78 7.37 6.40
CA CYS A 101 7.14 7.93 6.32
C CYS A 101 7.57 8.33 4.90
N VAL A 102 6.84 7.88 3.86
CA VAL A 102 7.08 8.26 2.45
C VAL A 102 6.45 9.61 2.12
N ILE A 103 5.38 10.03 2.80
CA ILE A 103 4.61 11.24 2.47
C ILE A 103 5.47 12.51 2.45
N PRO A 104 6.37 12.77 3.43
CA PRO A 104 7.19 13.98 3.41
C PRO A 104 8.04 14.11 2.15
N LEU A 105 8.50 12.99 1.57
CA LEU A 105 9.28 12.98 0.33
C LEU A 105 8.41 13.34 -0.88
N LEU A 106 7.22 12.74 -0.98
CA LEU A 106 6.27 13.00 -2.06
C LEU A 106 5.79 14.46 -2.03
N VAL A 107 5.39 14.93 -0.85
CA VAL A 107 4.88 16.28 -0.64
C VAL A 107 5.97 17.33 -0.87
N LEU A 108 7.22 17.06 -0.47
CA LEU A 108 8.34 17.95 -0.78
C LEU A 108 8.56 18.08 -2.29
N ALA A 109 8.51 16.97 -3.03
CA ALA A 109 8.72 16.96 -4.47
C ALA A 109 7.63 17.74 -5.22
N ILE A 110 6.37 17.60 -4.82
CA ILE A 110 5.25 18.28 -5.49
C ILE A 110 5.10 19.74 -5.00
N GLY A 111 5.20 19.97 -3.69
CA GLY A 111 4.92 21.28 -3.09
C GLY A 111 5.95 22.36 -3.42
N ILE A 112 7.21 21.98 -3.66
CA ILE A 112 8.28 22.93 -3.99
C ILE A 112 8.12 23.55 -5.38
N ASP A 113 7.56 22.79 -6.34
CA ASP A 113 7.37 23.23 -7.74
C ASP A 113 6.47 24.46 -7.81
N SER A 114 5.31 24.40 -7.15
CA SER A 114 4.37 25.51 -7.04
C SER A 114 5.00 26.77 -6.42
N SER A 115 5.85 26.60 -5.40
CA SER A 115 6.53 27.74 -4.76
C SER A 115 7.60 28.31 -5.68
N TYR A 116 8.30 27.47 -6.44
CA TYR A 116 9.32 27.89 -7.39
C TYR A 116 8.72 28.65 -8.58
N LEU A 117 7.59 28.18 -9.11
CA LEU A 117 6.82 28.86 -10.15
C LEU A 117 6.40 30.27 -9.70
N MET A 118 6.00 30.43 -8.44
CA MET A 118 5.64 31.75 -7.90
C MET A 118 6.84 32.68 -7.73
N ILE A 119 8.01 32.19 -7.29
CA ILE A 119 9.26 33.00 -7.32
C ILE A 119 9.60 33.37 -8.77
N HIS A 120 9.38 32.43 -9.69
CA HIS A 120 9.71 32.62 -11.09
C HIS A 120 8.95 33.80 -11.69
N GLU A 121 7.62 33.84 -11.52
CA GLU A 121 6.81 34.95 -12.00
C GLU A 121 7.03 36.23 -11.20
N TRP A 122 7.28 36.15 -9.89
CA TRP A 122 7.66 37.33 -9.09
C TRP A 122 8.88 38.06 -9.67
N GLN A 123 9.94 37.31 -9.98
CA GLN A 123 11.15 37.86 -10.59
C GLN A 123 10.90 38.44 -11.99
N ARG A 124 10.02 37.80 -12.79
CA ARG A 124 9.62 38.27 -14.13
C ARG A 124 8.82 39.58 -14.06
N ILE A 125 7.83 39.67 -13.17
CA ILE A 125 7.00 40.87 -13.00
C ILE A 125 7.84 42.04 -12.45
N ILE A 126 8.76 41.80 -11.50
CA ILE A 126 9.69 42.87 -11.07
C ILE A 126 10.49 43.41 -12.27
N GLN A 127 10.98 42.52 -13.15
CA GLN A 127 11.71 42.96 -14.33
C GLN A 127 10.83 43.81 -15.25
N GLN A 128 9.61 43.36 -15.52
CA GLN A 128 8.65 44.10 -16.37
C GLN A 128 8.32 45.48 -15.78
N CYS A 129 8.06 45.57 -14.47
CA CYS A 129 7.82 46.85 -13.80
C CYS A 129 9.05 47.76 -13.77
N ARG A 130 10.27 47.19 -13.83
CA ARG A 130 11.53 47.96 -13.93
C ARG A 130 11.73 48.53 -15.34
N GLU A 131 11.37 47.78 -16.38
CA GLU A 131 11.50 48.21 -17.78
C GLU A 131 10.43 49.25 -18.16
N ASN A 132 9.20 49.11 -17.65
CA ASN A 132 8.09 50.03 -17.89
C ASN A 132 7.50 50.56 -16.55
N PRO A 133 8.11 51.58 -15.93
CA PRO A 133 7.65 52.10 -14.65
C PRO A 133 6.37 52.94 -14.79
N THR A 134 5.28 52.52 -14.15
CA THR A 134 4.05 53.29 -13.94
C THR A 134 3.82 53.52 -12.44
N HIS A 135 3.04 54.53 -12.07
CA HIS A 135 2.76 54.87 -10.67
C HIS A 135 1.97 53.77 -9.92
N GLU A 136 1.20 52.95 -10.63
CA GLU A 136 0.50 51.78 -10.04
C GLU A 136 1.46 50.60 -9.85
N ASN A 137 2.42 50.39 -10.77
CA ASN A 137 3.42 49.32 -10.70
C ASN A 137 4.44 49.47 -9.56
N SER A 138 4.46 50.59 -8.83
CA SER A 138 5.30 50.76 -7.64
C SER A 138 4.71 50.13 -6.38
N GLN A 139 3.40 49.86 -6.36
CA GLN A 139 2.76 49.24 -5.22
C GLN A 139 3.04 47.73 -5.18
N ILE A 140 3.30 47.22 -3.97
CA ILE A 140 3.54 45.79 -3.75
C ILE A 140 2.25 44.99 -3.94
N GLU A 141 1.12 45.58 -3.55
CA GLU A 141 -0.21 44.99 -3.64
C GLU A 141 -0.51 44.63 -5.10
N TYR A 142 -0.22 45.56 -6.03
CA TYR A 142 -0.38 45.33 -7.46
C TYR A 142 0.54 44.20 -7.97
N ARG A 143 1.85 44.23 -7.65
CA ARG A 143 2.80 43.22 -8.15
C ARG A 143 2.46 41.80 -7.67
N ILE A 144 2.00 41.65 -6.43
CA ILE A 144 1.60 40.34 -5.90
C ILE A 144 0.28 39.89 -6.49
N ALA A 145 -0.68 40.81 -6.64
CA ALA A 145 -1.94 40.50 -7.30
C ALA A 145 -1.70 39.98 -8.73
N GLU A 146 -0.76 40.60 -9.46
CA GLU A 146 -0.38 40.17 -10.82
C GLU A 146 0.32 38.81 -10.84
N VAL A 147 1.22 38.54 -9.88
CA VAL A 147 1.83 37.20 -9.76
C VAL A 147 0.77 36.14 -9.48
N LEU A 148 -0.18 36.45 -8.58
CA LEU A 148 -1.20 35.51 -8.17
C LEU A 148 -2.29 35.33 -9.23
N SER A 149 -2.60 36.35 -10.04
CA SER A 149 -3.54 36.24 -11.16
C SER A 149 -2.99 35.33 -12.27
N GLU A 150 -1.68 35.41 -12.54
CA GLU A 150 -1.03 34.59 -13.57
C GLU A 150 -0.78 33.14 -13.10
N VAL A 151 -0.28 32.96 -11.87
CA VAL A 151 0.17 31.65 -11.38
C VAL A 151 -0.85 30.92 -10.51
N GLY A 152 -1.70 31.67 -9.79
CA GLY A 152 -2.66 31.12 -8.84
C GLY A 152 -3.58 30.05 -9.42
N PRO A 153 -4.20 30.27 -10.60
CA PRO A 153 -5.03 29.26 -11.26
C PRO A 153 -4.27 27.97 -11.58
N ALA A 154 -3.02 28.08 -12.06
CA ALA A 154 -2.19 26.92 -12.39
C ALA A 154 -1.85 26.09 -11.13
N ILE A 155 -1.47 26.75 -10.04
CA ILE A 155 -1.20 26.09 -8.74
C ILE A 155 -2.48 25.43 -8.22
N MET A 156 -3.63 26.09 -8.30
CA MET A 156 -4.90 25.52 -7.83
C MET A 156 -5.29 24.28 -8.62
N ILE A 157 -5.14 24.30 -9.96
CA ILE A 157 -5.42 23.14 -10.81
C ILE A 157 -4.46 21.97 -10.45
N SER A 158 -3.17 22.26 -10.27
CA SER A 158 -2.20 21.24 -9.86
C SER A 158 -2.52 20.65 -8.48
N ALA A 159 -2.85 21.48 -7.49
CA ALA A 159 -3.24 21.00 -6.17
C ALA A 159 -4.52 20.18 -6.20
N LEU A 160 -5.56 20.65 -6.91
CA LEU A 160 -6.85 19.97 -7.01
C LEU A 160 -6.75 18.63 -7.73
N THR A 161 -5.97 18.56 -8.81
CA THR A 161 -5.76 17.30 -9.54
C THR A 161 -5.04 16.26 -8.69
N ASN A 162 -4.00 16.66 -7.94
CA ASN A 162 -3.34 15.77 -6.98
C ASN A 162 -4.28 15.31 -5.86
N MET A 163 -5.04 16.23 -5.26
CA MET A 163 -6.04 15.89 -4.24
C MET A 163 -7.09 14.92 -4.78
N LEU A 164 -7.63 15.15 -5.98
CA LEU A 164 -8.62 14.25 -6.57
C LEU A 164 -8.02 12.87 -6.90
N ALA A 165 -6.77 12.81 -7.37
CA ALA A 165 -6.08 11.54 -7.60
C ALA A 165 -5.90 10.74 -6.31
N ASP A 166 -5.48 11.40 -5.22
CA ASP A 166 -5.37 10.77 -3.90
C ASP A 166 -6.74 10.39 -3.32
N ALA A 167 -7.78 11.19 -3.55
CA ALA A 167 -9.15 10.87 -3.14
C ALA A 167 -9.66 9.60 -3.84
N VAL A 168 -9.37 9.44 -5.14
CA VAL A 168 -9.65 8.19 -5.87
C VAL A 168 -8.83 7.03 -5.30
N GLY A 169 -7.54 7.26 -5.00
CA GLY A 169 -6.68 6.26 -4.36
C GLY A 169 -7.18 5.80 -3.00
N ALA A 170 -7.83 6.68 -2.23
CA ALA A 170 -8.41 6.36 -0.92
C ALA A 170 -9.55 5.33 -1.00
N PHE A 171 -10.24 5.20 -2.13
CA PHE A 171 -11.26 4.15 -2.33
C PHE A 171 -10.70 2.74 -2.54
N THR A 172 -9.37 2.57 -2.57
CA THR A 172 -8.74 1.25 -2.67
C THR A 172 -9.09 0.38 -1.46
N SER A 173 -9.29 -0.93 -1.67
CA SER A 173 -9.65 -1.86 -0.58
C SER A 173 -8.53 -2.15 0.42
N SER A 174 -7.29 -1.72 0.14
CA SER A 174 -6.11 -1.96 0.99
C SER A 174 -6.00 -0.85 2.05
N PRO A 175 -6.16 -1.15 3.36
CA PRO A 175 -6.17 -0.13 4.41
C PRO A 175 -4.89 0.70 4.49
N GLU A 176 -3.74 0.10 4.19
CA GLU A 176 -2.44 0.79 4.23
C GLU A 176 -2.29 1.79 3.07
N ILE A 177 -2.82 1.45 1.88
CA ILE A 177 -2.82 2.36 0.72
C ILE A 177 -3.84 3.48 0.93
N THR A 178 -5.03 3.16 1.44
CA THR A 178 -6.03 4.16 1.81
C THR A 178 -5.46 5.17 2.80
N LEU A 179 -4.76 4.70 3.84
CA LEU A 179 -4.14 5.56 4.83
C LEU A 179 -3.05 6.46 4.22
N LEU A 180 -2.23 5.92 3.31
CA LEU A 180 -1.24 6.70 2.56
C LEU A 180 -1.92 7.80 1.72
N CYS A 181 -2.95 7.45 0.96
CA CYS A 181 -3.69 8.38 0.10
C CYS A 181 -4.42 9.46 0.90
N VAL A 182 -5.08 9.11 2.01
CA VAL A 182 -5.73 10.09 2.92
C VAL A 182 -4.68 11.02 3.54
N GLY A 183 -3.53 10.49 3.95
CA GLY A 183 -2.42 11.29 4.47
C GLY A 183 -1.84 12.26 3.42
N ASN A 184 -1.70 11.81 2.17
CA ASN A 184 -1.21 12.64 1.06
C ASN A 184 -2.24 13.72 0.68
N LEU A 185 -3.52 13.34 0.56
CA LEU A 185 -4.65 14.24 0.32
C LEU A 185 -4.66 15.40 1.32
N LEU A 186 -4.62 15.07 2.62
CA LEU A 186 -4.63 16.07 3.69
C LEU A 186 -3.35 16.93 3.66
N SER A 187 -2.19 16.32 3.42
CA SER A 187 -0.93 17.05 3.30
C SER A 187 -0.97 18.06 2.15
N MET A 188 -1.46 17.65 0.97
CA MET A 188 -1.59 18.52 -0.20
C MET A 188 -2.59 19.65 0.03
N ALA A 189 -3.69 19.40 0.73
CA ALA A 189 -4.64 20.44 1.11
C ALA A 189 -3.99 21.49 2.03
N VAL A 190 -3.25 21.06 3.05
CA VAL A 190 -2.54 22.00 3.96
C VAL A 190 -1.40 22.72 3.24
N VAL A 191 -0.67 22.06 2.35
CA VAL A 191 0.37 22.68 1.51
C VAL A 191 -0.22 23.81 0.68
N PHE A 192 -1.36 23.58 0.01
CA PHE A 192 -2.02 24.61 -0.77
C PHE A 192 -2.42 25.83 0.08
N ILE A 193 -3.00 25.60 1.26
CA ILE A 193 -3.35 26.68 2.21
C ILE A 193 -2.10 27.47 2.61
N TYR A 194 -1.02 26.78 3.01
CA TYR A 194 0.22 27.41 3.43
C TYR A 194 0.89 28.18 2.29
N GLN A 195 0.82 27.66 1.08
CA GLN A 195 1.38 28.31 -0.11
C GLN A 195 0.61 29.58 -0.47
N MET A 196 -0.72 29.56 -0.47
CA MET A 196 -1.52 30.75 -0.81
C MET A 196 -1.52 31.81 0.29
N THR A 197 -1.31 31.43 1.55
CA THR A 197 -1.35 32.38 2.69
C THR A 197 0.04 32.74 3.19
N PHE A 198 0.75 31.80 3.79
CA PHE A 198 2.04 32.02 4.44
C PHE A 198 3.15 32.37 3.43
N TYR A 199 3.23 31.63 2.32
CA TYR A 199 4.31 31.85 1.34
C TYR A 199 4.11 33.15 0.55
N VAL A 200 2.90 33.43 0.08
CA VAL A 200 2.55 34.73 -0.54
C VAL A 200 2.78 35.87 0.45
N GLY A 201 2.40 35.70 1.72
CA GLY A 201 2.65 36.67 2.78
C GLY A 201 4.14 36.96 2.97
N LEU A 202 4.99 35.93 3.03
CA LEU A 202 6.44 36.07 3.11
C LEU A 202 7.02 36.76 1.88
N MET A 203 6.55 36.38 0.68
CA MET A 203 6.93 37.02 -0.58
C MET A 203 6.58 38.52 -0.56
N SER A 204 5.46 38.91 0.04
CA SER A 204 5.09 40.32 0.19
C SER A 204 6.05 41.13 1.05
N LEU A 205 6.54 40.54 2.15
CA LEU A 205 7.47 41.19 3.05
C LEU A 205 8.84 41.38 2.40
N ILE A 206 9.32 40.34 1.71
CA ILE A 206 10.57 40.36 0.95
C ILE A 206 10.47 41.36 -0.20
N GLY A 207 9.36 41.33 -0.94
CA GLY A 207 9.10 42.27 -2.02
C GLY A 207 9.06 43.72 -1.55
N LYS A 208 8.50 44.01 -0.36
CA LYS A 208 8.46 45.37 0.20
C LYS A 208 9.86 45.89 0.46
N LYS A 209 10.77 45.03 0.94
CA LYS A 209 12.19 45.37 1.13
C LYS A 209 12.90 45.58 -0.20
N GLU A 210 12.62 44.74 -1.19
CA GLU A 210 13.21 44.83 -2.52
C GLU A 210 12.83 46.14 -3.22
N ILE A 211 11.55 46.51 -3.25
CA ILE A 211 11.07 47.77 -3.84
C ILE A 211 11.72 48.98 -3.16
N LYS A 212 11.77 49.02 -1.82
CA LYS A 212 12.44 50.10 -1.07
C LYS A 212 13.94 50.19 -1.38
N ALA A 213 14.61 49.04 -1.53
CA ALA A 213 16.02 49.01 -1.88
C ALA A 213 16.27 49.51 -3.31
N GLU A 214 15.37 49.21 -4.25
CA GLU A 214 15.40 49.75 -5.62
C GLU A 214 15.15 51.26 -5.64
N GLU A 215 14.15 51.75 -4.91
CA GLU A 215 13.87 53.18 -4.79
C GLU A 215 15.07 53.95 -4.24
N LYS A 216 15.73 53.43 -3.20
CA LYS A 216 16.94 54.03 -2.64
C LYS A 216 18.09 54.06 -3.65
N LYS A 217 18.30 52.97 -4.40
CA LYS A 217 19.31 52.93 -5.48
C LYS A 217 19.00 53.95 -6.58
N ARG A 218 17.73 54.09 -6.97
CA ARG A 218 17.29 55.06 -7.98
C ARG A 218 17.49 56.51 -7.51
N LYS A 219 17.13 56.83 -6.26
CA LYS A 219 17.38 58.16 -5.66
C LYS A 219 18.86 58.47 -5.61
N ASN A 220 19.69 57.55 -5.12
CA ASN A 220 21.14 57.74 -5.09
C ASN A 220 21.73 57.93 -6.49
N GLN A 221 21.23 57.22 -7.51
CA GLN A 221 21.67 57.40 -8.90
C GLN A 221 21.28 58.77 -9.45
N LEU A 222 20.05 59.22 -9.20
CA LEU A 222 19.58 60.55 -9.60
C LEU A 222 20.38 61.65 -8.89
N GLU A 223 20.67 61.50 -7.60
CA GLU A 223 21.51 62.46 -6.84
C GLU A 223 22.96 62.51 -7.38
N ILE A 224 23.54 61.37 -7.77
CA ILE A 224 24.87 61.30 -8.40
C ILE A 224 24.84 61.91 -9.82
N GLU A 225 23.76 61.69 -10.57
CA GLU A 225 23.59 62.21 -11.92
C GLU A 225 23.33 63.73 -11.89
N ASP A 226 22.57 64.23 -10.91
CA ASP A 226 22.38 65.66 -10.66
C ASP A 226 23.68 66.33 -10.17
N ALA A 227 24.45 65.69 -9.29
CA ALA A 227 25.77 66.18 -8.89
C ALA A 227 26.75 66.23 -10.08
N LYS A 228 26.73 65.21 -10.95
CA LYS A 228 27.49 65.20 -12.21
C LYS A 228 26.97 66.22 -13.22
N ASN A 229 25.68 66.49 -13.27
CA ASN A 229 25.08 67.51 -14.15
C ASN A 229 25.39 68.95 -13.70
N VAL A 230 25.60 69.18 -12.40
CA VAL A 230 26.12 70.46 -11.88
C VAL A 230 27.58 70.67 -12.29
N GLU A 231 28.38 69.61 -12.35
CA GLU A 231 29.78 69.65 -12.80
C GLU A 231 29.92 69.67 -14.34
N ALA A 232 29.02 68.98 -15.05
CA ALA A 232 28.94 68.94 -16.51
C ALA A 232 28.36 70.22 -17.15
N ARG A 233 27.74 71.11 -16.37
CA ARG A 233 27.31 72.44 -16.84
C ARG A 233 28.48 73.39 -17.17
N ARG A 234 29.74 72.95 -16.95
CA ARG A 234 30.97 73.67 -17.34
C ARG A 234 31.59 73.15 -18.65
N ILE A 235 31.15 72.01 -19.18
CA ILE A 235 31.70 71.40 -20.40
C ILE A 235 30.52 70.92 -21.25
N GLU A 236 29.95 71.85 -22.01
CA GLU A 236 28.94 71.52 -23.00
C GLU A 236 29.61 70.79 -24.18
N PHE A 237 28.88 69.82 -24.75
CA PHE A 237 29.16 69.15 -26.02
C PHE A 237 30.00 67.86 -25.98
N THR A 238 29.50 66.79 -25.36
CA THR A 238 29.47 65.46 -26.02
C THR A 238 28.35 64.62 -25.40
N ARG A 239 27.19 64.59 -26.07
CA ARG A 239 26.08 63.70 -25.75
C ARG A 239 26.51 62.26 -26.10
N GLN A 240 26.84 61.45 -25.09
CA GLN A 240 26.80 60.00 -25.21
C GLN A 240 25.74 59.46 -24.24
N VAL A 241 24.60 59.09 -24.81
CA VAL A 241 23.60 58.24 -24.15
C VAL A 241 24.27 56.89 -23.92
N SER A 242 24.63 56.59 -22.68
CA SER A 242 25.20 55.30 -22.30
C SER A 242 24.12 54.23 -22.29
N ILE A 243 23.84 53.66 -23.46
CA ILE A 243 23.09 52.41 -23.60
C ILE A 243 23.99 51.29 -23.06
N HIS A 244 23.74 50.85 -21.83
CA HIS A 244 24.42 49.69 -21.26
C HIS A 244 24.02 48.41 -22.02
N PRO A 245 24.97 47.57 -22.49
CA PRO A 245 24.69 46.47 -23.39
C PRO A 245 24.09 45.24 -22.66
N LYS A 246 23.10 44.61 -23.31
CA LYS A 246 22.32 43.41 -22.92
C LYS A 246 23.07 42.08 -23.16
N LYS A 247 24.34 41.95 -22.75
CA LYS A 247 25.16 40.77 -23.15
C LYS A 247 24.67 39.42 -22.59
N GLY A 248 24.19 39.34 -21.35
CA GLY A 248 23.79 38.05 -20.74
C GLY A 248 22.46 37.47 -21.24
N THR A 249 21.51 38.34 -21.64
CA THR A 249 20.16 37.94 -22.07
C THR A 249 20.09 37.43 -23.50
N GLU A 250 21.12 37.70 -24.31
CA GLU A 250 21.16 37.29 -25.71
C GLU A 250 21.62 35.84 -25.92
N GLU A 251 22.45 35.28 -25.06
CA GLU A 251 22.96 33.92 -25.27
C GLU A 251 21.89 32.86 -24.98
N ILE A 252 21.16 32.98 -23.88
CA ILE A 252 20.07 32.04 -23.54
C ILE A 252 18.91 32.21 -24.53
N SER A 253 18.55 33.44 -24.92
CA SER A 253 17.52 33.64 -25.93
C SER A 253 17.93 33.04 -27.28
N LYS A 254 19.22 33.12 -27.68
CA LYS A 254 19.75 32.42 -28.86
C LYS A 254 19.65 30.90 -28.71
N THR A 255 20.00 30.32 -27.56
CA THR A 255 19.86 28.88 -27.34
C THR A 255 18.39 28.42 -27.37
N MET A 256 17.48 29.18 -26.74
CA MET A 256 16.05 28.85 -26.73
C MET A 256 15.44 29.00 -28.12
N TRP A 257 15.84 30.03 -28.87
CA TRP A 257 15.41 30.23 -30.25
C TRP A 257 15.96 29.14 -31.17
N THR A 258 17.20 28.71 -30.95
CA THR A 258 17.79 27.55 -31.65
C THR A 258 17.00 26.28 -31.35
N TYR A 259 16.67 26.01 -30.09
CA TYR A 259 15.84 24.89 -29.67
C TYR A 259 14.45 24.91 -30.32
N VAL A 260 13.77 26.07 -30.28
CA VAL A 260 12.47 26.26 -30.93
C VAL A 260 12.56 26.05 -32.44
N SER A 261 13.60 26.60 -33.10
CA SER A 261 13.80 26.44 -34.54
C SER A 261 14.08 24.98 -34.93
N LEU A 262 14.75 24.22 -34.06
CA LEU A 262 15.04 22.81 -34.25
C LEU A 262 13.77 21.98 -34.12
N ILE A 263 12.94 22.22 -33.08
CA ILE A 263 11.69 21.49 -32.88
C ILE A 263 10.63 21.86 -33.92
N ALA A 264 10.55 23.13 -34.29
CA ALA A 264 9.59 23.61 -35.30
C ALA A 264 9.94 23.16 -36.73
N ASN A 265 11.13 22.60 -36.96
CA ASN A 265 11.48 22.01 -38.23
C ASN A 265 10.54 20.82 -38.52
N LYS A 266 9.83 20.86 -39.65
CA LYS A 266 8.83 19.86 -40.05
C LYS A 266 9.35 18.42 -39.98
N PHE A 267 10.62 18.21 -40.35
CA PHE A 267 11.25 16.89 -40.29
C PHE A 267 11.42 16.39 -38.84
N VAL A 268 11.90 17.26 -37.95
CA VAL A 268 12.11 16.93 -36.54
C VAL A 268 10.77 16.75 -35.83
N ALA A 269 9.81 17.65 -36.04
CA ALA A 269 8.46 17.53 -35.49
C ALA A 269 7.78 16.22 -35.94
N SER A 270 7.85 15.88 -37.23
CA SER A 270 7.30 14.63 -37.75
C SER A 270 7.98 13.40 -37.14
N PHE A 271 9.31 13.45 -36.96
CA PHE A 271 10.05 12.37 -36.29
C PHE A 271 9.65 12.22 -34.82
N ILE A 272 9.49 13.32 -34.07
CA ILE A 272 9.04 13.29 -32.67
C ILE A 272 7.64 12.68 -32.56
N ILE A 273 6.72 13.05 -33.45
CA ILE A 273 5.36 12.49 -33.48
C ILE A 273 5.40 10.98 -33.78
N LEU A 274 6.22 10.55 -34.74
CA LEU A 274 6.40 9.13 -35.05
C LEU A 274 6.98 8.35 -33.85
N LEU A 275 7.98 8.92 -33.18
CA LEU A 275 8.59 8.34 -32.00
C LEU A 275 7.59 8.23 -30.84
N TYR A 276 6.76 9.25 -30.64
CA TYR A 276 5.68 9.22 -29.65
C TYR A 276 4.66 8.12 -29.96
N PHE A 277 4.22 7.98 -31.20
CA PHE A 277 3.28 6.93 -31.58
C PHE A 277 3.89 5.52 -31.39
N THR A 278 5.16 5.36 -31.76
CA THR A 278 5.90 4.11 -31.53
C THR A 278 6.01 3.80 -30.03
N TYR A 279 6.31 4.80 -29.21
CA TYR A 279 6.35 4.67 -27.75
C TYR A 279 4.99 4.25 -27.18
N VAL A 280 3.88 4.83 -27.66
CA VAL A 280 2.51 4.46 -27.24
C VAL A 280 2.21 3.00 -27.62
N VAL A 281 2.53 2.58 -28.84
CA VAL A 281 2.31 1.18 -29.28
C VAL A 281 3.12 0.19 -28.41
N VAL A 282 4.40 0.49 -28.15
CA VAL A 282 5.24 -0.34 -27.28
C VAL A 282 4.71 -0.34 -25.85
N SER A 283 4.20 0.79 -25.34
CA SER A 283 3.62 0.88 -23.99
C SER A 283 2.35 0.05 -23.87
N ILE A 284 1.45 0.10 -24.86
CA ILE A 284 0.24 -0.74 -24.89
C ILE A 284 0.63 -2.22 -24.93
N PHE A 285 1.60 -2.60 -25.76
CA PHE A 285 2.12 -3.96 -25.81
C PHE A 285 2.77 -4.40 -24.49
N GLY A 286 3.45 -3.49 -23.78
CA GLY A 286 4.01 -3.76 -22.45
C GLY A 286 2.93 -3.99 -21.39
N ILE A 287 1.84 -3.21 -21.44
CA ILE A 287 0.70 -3.34 -20.53
C ILE A 287 0.02 -4.72 -20.69
N THR A 288 -0.09 -5.26 -21.91
CA THR A 288 -0.72 -6.58 -22.11
C THR A 288 0.12 -7.75 -21.60
N GLN A 289 1.41 -7.54 -21.32
CA GLN A 289 2.32 -8.58 -20.80
C GLN A 289 2.56 -8.49 -19.28
N ILE A 290 2.00 -7.50 -18.60
CA ILE A 290 2.29 -7.30 -17.17
C ILE A 290 1.61 -8.38 -16.32
N ASN A 291 2.42 -9.25 -15.72
CA ASN A 291 1.91 -10.20 -14.74
C ASN A 291 1.73 -9.48 -13.39
N ILE A 292 0.50 -9.41 -12.92
CA ILE A 292 0.17 -8.81 -11.62
C ILE A 292 0.65 -9.79 -10.54
N HIS A 293 1.71 -9.43 -9.82
CA HIS A 293 2.22 -10.19 -8.69
C HIS A 293 2.58 -9.23 -7.55
N LEU A 294 1.72 -9.16 -6.54
CA LEU A 294 2.03 -8.45 -5.30
C LEU A 294 2.85 -9.36 -4.39
N SER A 295 4.17 -9.40 -4.61
CA SER A 295 5.06 -10.16 -3.73
C SER A 295 5.30 -9.39 -2.44
N THR A 296 4.97 -10.02 -1.30
CA THR A 296 5.24 -9.52 0.05
C THR A 296 6.73 -9.30 0.31
N GLN A 297 7.62 -9.93 -0.48
CA GLN A 297 9.07 -9.73 -0.43
C GLN A 297 9.48 -8.27 -0.64
N LYS A 298 8.72 -7.51 -1.43
CA LYS A 298 9.05 -6.10 -1.73
C LYS A 298 8.83 -5.15 -0.54
N LEU A 299 8.12 -5.60 0.50
CA LEU A 299 7.86 -4.81 1.71
C LEU A 299 9.04 -4.87 2.69
N PHE A 300 9.93 -5.84 2.55
CA PHE A 300 11.05 -6.03 3.46
C PHE A 300 12.33 -5.37 2.92
N PRO A 301 13.24 -4.92 3.80
CA PRO A 301 14.58 -4.50 3.41
C PRO A 301 15.32 -5.62 2.67
N GLN A 302 16.19 -5.28 1.71
CA GLN A 302 16.92 -6.27 0.90
C GLN A 302 17.82 -7.20 1.71
N ASP A 303 18.25 -6.76 2.90
CA ASP A 303 19.07 -7.52 3.85
C ASP A 303 18.23 -8.38 4.82
N SER A 304 16.90 -8.37 4.70
CA SER A 304 16.02 -9.06 5.65
C SER A 304 16.13 -10.59 5.54
N PRO A 305 16.35 -11.32 6.65
CA PRO A 305 16.33 -12.79 6.68
C PRO A 305 14.99 -13.39 6.22
N LEU A 306 13.90 -12.62 6.32
CA LEU A 306 12.57 -13.02 5.87
C LEU A 306 12.52 -13.30 4.36
N LEU A 307 13.36 -12.61 3.57
CA LEU A 307 13.45 -12.86 2.13
C LEU A 307 14.02 -14.24 1.81
N ALA A 308 15.04 -14.66 2.55
CA ALA A 308 15.63 -15.98 2.39
C ALA A 308 14.67 -17.07 2.87
N LEU A 309 14.01 -16.84 4.01
CA LEU A 309 12.99 -17.75 4.53
C LEU A 309 11.82 -17.92 3.55
N ASP A 310 11.29 -16.84 2.99
CA ASP A 310 10.18 -16.90 2.04
C ASP A 310 10.57 -17.67 0.76
N LYS A 311 11.78 -17.47 0.25
CA LYS A 311 12.31 -18.26 -0.88
C LYS A 311 12.36 -19.76 -0.56
N LEU A 312 12.79 -20.12 0.66
CA LEU A 312 12.82 -21.52 1.09
C LEU A 312 11.40 -22.08 1.26
N ARG A 313 10.47 -21.29 1.81
CA ARG A 313 9.05 -21.65 1.96
C ARG A 313 8.40 -21.92 0.61
N VAL A 314 8.51 -21.00 -0.34
CA VAL A 314 7.93 -21.13 -1.69
C VAL A 314 8.55 -22.31 -2.45
N LYS A 315 9.83 -22.61 -2.22
CA LYS A 315 10.53 -23.71 -2.90
C LYS A 315 10.20 -25.09 -2.32
N TYR A 316 10.16 -25.23 -0.99
CA TYR A 316 10.13 -26.54 -0.33
C TYR A 316 8.85 -26.83 0.44
N GLN A 317 8.10 -25.82 0.90
CA GLN A 317 6.90 -26.03 1.71
C GLN A 317 5.63 -25.94 0.86
N VAL A 318 5.43 -24.83 0.14
CA VAL A 318 4.19 -24.56 -0.62
C VAL A 318 3.86 -25.68 -1.64
N PRO A 319 4.83 -26.21 -2.42
CA PRO A 319 4.54 -27.29 -3.36
C PRO A 319 4.06 -28.60 -2.75
N HIS A 320 4.44 -28.86 -1.50
CA HIS A 320 4.22 -30.14 -0.83
C HIS A 320 3.04 -30.11 0.13
N PHE A 321 2.82 -28.96 0.78
CA PHE A 321 1.80 -28.81 1.80
C PHE A 321 1.24 -27.38 1.80
N THR A 322 0.06 -27.22 1.20
CA THR A 322 -0.75 -26.01 1.28
C THR A 322 -2.08 -26.34 1.93
N MET A 323 -2.36 -25.76 3.11
CA MET A 323 -3.55 -26.08 3.90
C MET A 323 -4.68 -25.11 3.62
N ALA A 324 -5.90 -25.63 3.41
CA ALA A 324 -7.13 -24.87 3.43
C ALA A 324 -7.90 -25.14 4.73
N THR A 325 -8.34 -24.08 5.41
CA THR A 325 -9.15 -24.16 6.62
C THR A 325 -10.58 -23.80 6.28
N VAL A 326 -11.54 -24.68 6.58
CA VAL A 326 -12.96 -24.45 6.32
C VAL A 326 -13.68 -24.32 7.66
N PHE A 327 -14.32 -23.18 7.88
CA PHE A 327 -15.13 -22.89 9.05
C PHE A 327 -16.60 -23.20 8.75
N ILE A 328 -17.23 -23.94 9.65
CA ILE A 328 -18.65 -24.26 9.64
C ILE A 328 -19.32 -23.50 10.77
N ASN A 329 -20.10 -22.48 10.42
CA ASN A 329 -20.78 -21.64 11.42
C ASN A 329 -22.15 -22.18 11.84
N ASN A 330 -22.78 -23.02 11.02
CA ASN A 330 -24.07 -23.61 11.34
C ASN A 330 -24.15 -25.08 10.87
N PRO A 331 -23.62 -26.02 11.66
CA PRO A 331 -23.67 -27.44 11.32
C PRO A 331 -25.10 -28.00 11.29
N GLY A 332 -25.99 -27.48 12.14
CA GLY A 332 -27.32 -28.04 12.36
C GLY A 332 -27.27 -29.26 13.29
N ASN A 333 -28.19 -30.20 13.12
CA ASN A 333 -28.24 -31.43 13.93
C ASN A 333 -27.63 -32.61 13.16
N PHE A 334 -26.52 -33.17 13.67
CA PHE A 334 -25.85 -34.32 13.06
C PHE A 334 -26.39 -35.68 13.50
N SER A 335 -27.28 -35.74 14.50
CA SER A 335 -28.04 -36.97 14.79
C SER A 335 -29.00 -37.32 13.64
N ASP A 336 -29.32 -36.37 12.75
CA ASP A 336 -29.93 -36.70 11.46
C ASP A 336 -28.88 -37.24 10.48
N HIS A 337 -29.01 -38.53 10.18
CA HIS A 337 -28.12 -39.27 9.28
C HIS A 337 -27.94 -38.57 7.91
N LYS A 338 -29.00 -37.93 7.38
CA LYS A 338 -28.94 -37.23 6.10
C LYS A 338 -28.07 -35.98 6.18
N ARG A 339 -28.13 -35.25 7.31
CA ARG A 339 -27.34 -34.03 7.52
C ARG A 339 -25.86 -34.35 7.67
N LEU A 340 -25.55 -35.42 8.41
CA LEU A 340 -24.20 -35.94 8.57
C LEU A 340 -23.62 -36.44 7.24
N GLU A 341 -24.40 -37.18 6.46
CA GLU A 341 -23.99 -37.64 5.12
C GLU A 341 -23.69 -36.47 4.19
N ARG A 342 -24.52 -35.41 4.21
CA ARG A 342 -24.25 -34.17 3.46
C ARG A 342 -22.97 -33.47 3.89
N MET A 343 -22.66 -33.43 5.19
CA MET A 343 -21.39 -32.89 5.68
C MET A 343 -20.20 -33.74 5.23
N ASN A 344 -20.31 -35.07 5.30
CA ASN A 344 -19.28 -35.98 4.81
C ASN A 344 -19.09 -35.85 3.29
N GLN A 345 -20.17 -35.61 2.54
CA GLN A 345 -20.08 -35.30 1.11
C GLN A 345 -19.35 -33.98 0.85
N PHE A 346 -19.61 -32.93 1.65
CA PHE A 346 -18.88 -31.67 1.53
C PHE A 346 -17.37 -31.85 1.79
N VAL A 347 -17.01 -32.58 2.85
CA VAL A 347 -15.61 -32.90 3.14
C VAL A 347 -15.00 -33.74 2.02
N GLY A 348 -15.73 -34.72 1.49
CA GLY A 348 -15.29 -35.54 0.35
C GLY A 348 -15.09 -34.75 -0.94
N ASP A 349 -15.99 -33.81 -1.25
CA ASP A 349 -15.88 -32.92 -2.41
C ASP A 349 -14.60 -32.07 -2.30
N MET A 350 -14.30 -31.53 -1.10
CA MET A 350 -13.06 -30.80 -0.83
C MET A 350 -11.81 -31.68 -0.99
N GLU A 351 -11.84 -32.91 -0.48
CA GLU A 351 -10.75 -33.87 -0.59
C GLU A 351 -10.47 -34.33 -2.03
N SER A 352 -11.52 -34.39 -2.86
CA SER A 352 -11.45 -34.81 -4.26
C SER A 352 -10.90 -33.75 -5.21
N LEU A 353 -10.75 -32.51 -4.74
CA LEU A 353 -10.24 -31.41 -5.56
C LEU A 353 -8.81 -31.69 -6.03
N HIS A 354 -8.46 -31.13 -7.19
CA HIS A 354 -7.17 -31.37 -7.82
C HIS A 354 -6.00 -31.00 -6.88
N GLY A 355 -5.10 -31.97 -6.66
CA GLY A 355 -3.97 -31.82 -5.75
C GLY A 355 -4.32 -32.07 -4.28
N GLY A 356 -5.53 -32.48 -3.94
CA GLY A 356 -5.89 -32.91 -2.58
C GLY A 356 -5.14 -34.19 -2.20
N TRP A 357 -4.63 -34.25 -0.97
CA TRP A 357 -4.04 -35.47 -0.41
C TRP A 357 -5.10 -36.51 0.01
N GLY A 358 -6.38 -36.19 -0.15
CA GLY A 358 -7.50 -37.06 0.22
C GLY A 358 -7.74 -37.15 1.73
N PRO A 359 -8.50 -38.16 2.18
CA PRO A 359 -8.97 -38.30 3.56
C PRO A 359 -7.87 -38.27 4.62
N VAL A 360 -6.68 -38.78 4.30
CA VAL A 360 -5.53 -38.90 5.23
C VAL A 360 -5.00 -37.54 5.67
N SER A 361 -5.14 -36.51 4.84
CA SER A 361 -4.67 -35.16 5.17
C SER A 361 -5.70 -34.29 5.87
N THR A 362 -6.96 -34.72 5.84
CA THR A 362 -8.06 -33.91 6.35
C THR A 362 -8.25 -34.17 7.82
N LYS A 363 -8.05 -33.13 8.63
CA LYS A 363 -8.37 -33.15 10.05
C LYS A 363 -9.83 -32.79 10.22
N TYR A 364 -10.66 -33.81 10.45
CA TYR A 364 -12.10 -33.71 10.62
C TYR A 364 -12.55 -34.57 11.81
N TRP A 365 -12.94 -33.90 12.89
CA TRP A 365 -13.17 -34.50 14.20
C TRP A 365 -14.28 -35.56 14.23
N ILE A 366 -15.24 -35.50 13.31
CA ILE A 366 -16.35 -36.47 13.24
C ILE A 366 -15.85 -37.87 12.92
N ARG A 367 -14.76 -38.02 12.14
CA ARG A 367 -14.16 -39.34 11.89
C ARG A 367 -13.62 -39.97 13.18
N ASP A 368 -12.97 -39.15 14.00
CA ASP A 368 -12.41 -39.57 15.28
C ASP A 368 -13.51 -39.83 16.31
N PHE A 369 -14.58 -39.03 16.29
CA PHE A 369 -15.76 -39.21 17.14
C PHE A 369 -16.49 -40.53 16.84
N LEU A 370 -16.71 -40.86 15.56
CA LEU A 370 -17.32 -42.14 15.19
C LEU A 370 -16.43 -43.34 15.58
N ASN A 371 -15.10 -43.18 15.54
CA ASN A 371 -14.18 -44.22 16.03
C ASN A 371 -14.27 -44.39 17.54
N PHE A 372 -14.43 -43.29 18.29
CA PHE A 372 -14.66 -43.31 19.73
C PHE A 372 -15.96 -44.06 20.08
N GLU A 373 -17.09 -43.73 19.42
CA GLU A 373 -18.36 -44.44 19.62
C GLU A 373 -18.24 -45.94 19.30
N ASN A 374 -17.57 -46.31 18.20
CA ASN A 374 -17.35 -47.72 17.86
C ASN A 374 -16.53 -48.46 18.94
N THR A 375 -15.50 -47.82 19.47
CA THR A 375 -14.62 -48.41 20.49
C THR A 375 -15.38 -48.61 21.81
N ASP A 376 -16.25 -47.66 22.18
CA ASP A 376 -17.09 -47.79 23.36
C ASP A 376 -18.10 -48.93 23.21
N ILE A 377 -18.67 -49.13 22.00
CA ILE A 377 -19.56 -50.26 21.70
C ILE A 377 -18.80 -51.59 21.76
N GLU A 378 -17.61 -51.69 21.16
CA GLU A 378 -16.79 -52.91 21.20
C GLU A 378 -16.39 -53.29 22.64
N ASN A 379 -16.00 -52.30 23.46
CA ASN A 379 -15.69 -52.52 24.87
C ASN A 379 -16.93 -52.92 25.70
N PHE A 380 -18.11 -52.45 25.32
CA PHE A 380 -19.36 -52.83 25.99
C PHE A 380 -19.76 -54.28 25.65
N ASP A 381 -19.63 -54.67 24.38
CA ASP A 381 -19.93 -56.04 23.92
C ASP A 381 -18.95 -57.06 24.54
N GLU A 382 -17.64 -56.79 24.57
CA GLU A 382 -16.65 -57.68 25.21
C GLU A 382 -16.87 -57.84 26.72
N ASN A 383 -17.34 -56.80 27.40
CA ASN A 383 -17.69 -56.89 28.82
C ASN A 383 -19.03 -57.63 29.04
N SER A 384 -19.97 -57.54 28.10
CA SER A 384 -21.25 -58.24 28.18
C SER A 384 -21.13 -59.75 27.93
N ASP A 385 -20.16 -60.16 27.09
CA ASP A 385 -19.86 -61.57 26.83
C ASP A 385 -19.19 -62.29 28.01
N SER A 386 -18.76 -61.54 29.04
CA SER A 386 -18.19 -62.11 30.27
C SER A 386 -19.23 -62.64 31.27
N GLU A 387 -20.54 -62.39 31.07
CA GLU A 387 -21.62 -62.87 31.94
C GLU A 387 -22.43 -64.06 31.39
N ILE A 388 -22.16 -64.58 30.18
CA ILE A 388 -22.91 -65.72 29.63
C ILE A 388 -21.98 -66.93 29.41
N SER A 389 -21.71 -67.65 30.50
CA SER A 389 -21.14 -69.00 30.44
C SER A 389 -22.03 -70.03 31.16
N LEU A 390 -23.15 -70.43 30.53
CA LEU A 390 -23.64 -71.81 30.66
C LEU A 390 -24.66 -72.15 29.56
N ASN A 391 -24.17 -72.66 28.42
CA ASN A 391 -24.64 -73.91 27.81
C ASN A 391 -24.01 -74.08 26.43
N LYS A 392 -23.00 -74.94 26.40
CA LYS A 392 -22.29 -75.37 25.22
C LYS A 392 -23.03 -76.57 24.63
N THR A 393 -23.59 -76.48 23.42
CA THR A 393 -23.56 -77.63 22.50
C THR A 393 -23.79 -77.25 21.03
N ILE A 394 -22.94 -77.85 20.19
CA ILE A 394 -23.06 -78.14 18.75
C ILE A 394 -22.48 -77.08 17.79
N LEU A 395 -21.34 -77.46 17.20
CA LEU A 395 -20.72 -76.89 15.99
C LEU A 395 -21.55 -77.29 14.74
N PRO A 396 -21.60 -76.48 13.67
CA PRO A 396 -20.69 -76.79 12.56
C PRO A 396 -20.11 -75.58 11.80
N SER A 397 -18.82 -75.73 11.44
CA SER A 397 -18.14 -75.53 10.14
C SER A 397 -18.38 -74.30 9.21
N PRO A 398 -17.33 -73.89 8.44
CA PRO A 398 -17.18 -72.55 7.89
C PRO A 398 -17.59 -72.47 6.41
N THR A 399 -18.85 -72.18 6.11
CA THR A 399 -19.23 -71.72 4.76
C THR A 399 -20.57 -70.99 4.78
N GLN A 400 -20.62 -69.82 5.41
CA GLN A 400 -21.72 -68.85 5.23
C GLN A 400 -21.35 -67.47 5.81
N VAL A 401 -20.10 -67.03 5.61
CA VAL A 401 -19.73 -65.63 5.84
C VAL A 401 -20.05 -64.89 4.55
N LEU A 402 -21.29 -64.39 4.42
CA LEU A 402 -21.72 -63.30 3.52
C LEU A 402 -23.26 -63.33 3.41
N LYS A 403 -23.92 -62.94 4.50
CA LYS A 403 -25.25 -62.29 4.57
C LYS A 403 -25.72 -62.41 6.01
N GLU A 404 -26.17 -61.29 6.57
CA GLU A 404 -26.69 -61.14 7.95
C GLU A 404 -25.65 -60.88 9.04
N THR A 405 -24.94 -59.77 8.89
CA THR A 405 -24.75 -58.86 10.03
C THR A 405 -25.19 -57.48 9.55
N ASN A 406 -26.37 -57.06 9.99
CA ASN A 406 -26.69 -55.63 10.06
C ASN A 406 -25.74 -55.05 11.11
N ALA A 407 -24.51 -54.73 10.71
CA ALA A 407 -23.60 -53.95 11.52
C ALA A 407 -24.30 -52.59 11.73
N LEU A 408 -24.59 -52.28 12.99
CA LEU A 408 -25.08 -50.97 13.42
C LEU A 408 -24.14 -49.92 12.84
N VAL A 409 -24.67 -49.07 11.96
CA VAL A 409 -23.93 -47.88 11.53
C VAL A 409 -23.78 -47.01 12.77
N PRO A 410 -22.55 -46.62 13.18
CA PRO A 410 -22.36 -45.79 14.36
C PRO A 410 -23.18 -44.52 14.21
N LEU A 411 -24.07 -44.31 15.17
CA LEU A 411 -25.08 -43.27 15.12
C LEU A 411 -24.59 -42.13 15.97
N TYR A 412 -24.18 -41.03 15.32
CA TYR A 412 -23.72 -39.83 16.00
C TYR A 412 -24.69 -39.39 17.10
N ASN A 413 -24.21 -39.36 18.34
CA ASN A 413 -24.97 -38.94 19.51
C ASN A 413 -24.40 -37.65 20.14
N ASP A 414 -25.22 -36.61 20.22
CA ASP A 414 -24.81 -35.32 20.82
C ASP A 414 -24.52 -35.44 22.34
N GLU A 415 -25.06 -36.44 23.03
CA GLU A 415 -24.88 -36.64 24.47
C GLU A 415 -23.47 -37.12 24.84
N ASP A 416 -22.79 -37.81 23.92
CA ASP A 416 -21.45 -38.40 24.13
C ASP A 416 -20.31 -37.42 23.78
N LEU A 417 -20.65 -36.27 23.21
CA LEU A 417 -19.70 -35.24 22.78
C LEU A 417 -18.86 -34.66 23.93
N PRO A 418 -19.41 -34.37 25.14
CA PRO A 418 -18.61 -33.98 26.30
C PRO A 418 -17.63 -35.06 26.75
N SER A 419 -18.03 -36.34 26.69
CA SER A 419 -17.20 -37.48 27.06
C SER A 419 -16.01 -37.63 26.10
N PHE A 420 -16.27 -37.56 24.78
CA PHE A 420 -15.24 -37.54 23.74
C PHE A 420 -14.23 -36.41 23.93
N MET A 421 -14.71 -35.20 24.23
CA MET A 421 -13.86 -34.03 24.45
C MET A 421 -13.00 -34.10 25.72
N SER A 422 -13.43 -34.87 26.72
CA SER A 422 -12.69 -35.10 27.96
C SER A 422 -11.65 -36.23 27.85
N TRP A 423 -11.76 -37.08 26.83
CA TRP A 423 -10.89 -38.22 26.63
C TRP A 423 -9.45 -37.78 26.26
N PRO A 424 -8.39 -38.29 26.92
CA PRO A 424 -7.01 -37.80 26.74
C PRO A 424 -6.49 -37.83 25.30
N GLU A 425 -6.91 -38.82 24.52
CA GLU A 425 -6.50 -39.04 23.13
C GLU A 425 -7.14 -38.03 22.18
N TYR A 426 -8.35 -37.56 22.50
CA TYR A 426 -9.14 -36.65 21.66
C TYR A 426 -9.23 -35.23 22.22
N SER A 427 -8.68 -34.96 23.41
CA SER A 427 -8.79 -33.67 24.09
C SER A 427 -8.22 -32.49 23.29
N PHE A 428 -7.37 -32.74 22.28
CA PHE A 428 -6.86 -31.71 21.39
C PHE A 428 -7.95 -31.10 20.48
N TRP A 429 -9.07 -31.81 20.24
CA TRP A 429 -10.20 -31.33 19.47
C TRP A 429 -10.98 -30.19 20.16
N ASN A 430 -10.79 -30.01 21.47
CA ASN A 430 -11.37 -28.89 22.23
C ASN A 430 -11.01 -27.50 21.66
N GLY A 431 -9.87 -27.37 20.98
CA GLY A 431 -9.49 -26.12 20.30
C GLY A 431 -10.19 -25.86 18.96
N PHE A 432 -10.89 -26.86 18.41
CA PHE A 432 -11.44 -26.86 17.05
C PHE A 432 -12.98 -26.88 17.01
N ILE A 433 -13.61 -27.26 18.13
CA ILE A 433 -15.05 -27.39 18.29
C ILE A 433 -15.55 -26.39 19.33
N ARG A 434 -16.71 -25.79 19.06
CA ARG A 434 -17.43 -24.93 20.00
C ARG A 434 -18.81 -25.50 20.26
N LEU A 435 -19.12 -25.75 21.53
CA LEU A 435 -20.44 -26.18 21.97
C LEU A 435 -21.28 -24.99 22.45
N LYS A 436 -22.58 -25.07 22.22
CA LYS A 436 -23.57 -24.11 22.72
C LYS A 436 -23.92 -24.49 24.16
N ASN A 437 -23.55 -23.64 25.12
CA ASN A 437 -23.98 -23.81 26.51
C ASN A 437 -25.35 -23.15 26.69
N GLU A 438 -26.43 -23.91 26.74
CA GLU A 438 -27.74 -23.38 27.13
C GLU A 438 -27.81 -23.22 28.66
N THR A 439 -27.54 -22.01 29.16
CA THR A 439 -27.53 -21.68 30.59
C THR A 439 -28.92 -21.63 31.25
N THR A 440 -29.94 -22.31 30.72
CA THR A 440 -31.26 -22.39 31.36
C THR A 440 -31.92 -23.76 31.17
N LEU A 441 -31.87 -24.55 32.24
CA LEU A 441 -32.80 -25.62 32.66
C LEU A 441 -32.65 -27.08 32.18
N LYS A 442 -31.67 -27.47 31.35
CA LYS A 442 -31.20 -28.87 31.32
C LYS A 442 -29.69 -28.94 31.08
N ALA A 443 -28.94 -29.43 32.06
CA ALA A 443 -27.48 -29.48 32.06
C ALA A 443 -26.85 -30.49 31.07
N ASN A 444 -27.64 -31.14 30.21
CA ASN A 444 -27.19 -32.25 29.35
C ASN A 444 -27.36 -32.02 27.84
N ASP A 445 -27.83 -30.85 27.38
CA ASP A 445 -28.06 -30.62 25.94
C ASP A 445 -26.95 -29.71 25.36
N SER A 446 -25.70 -30.18 25.40
CA SER A 446 -24.54 -29.45 24.87
C SER A 446 -24.43 -29.64 23.36
N ARG A 447 -25.22 -28.89 22.59
CA ARG A 447 -25.26 -29.02 21.13
C ARG A 447 -24.06 -28.37 20.46
N LEU A 448 -23.62 -28.97 19.37
CA LEU A 448 -22.58 -28.42 18.50
C LEU A 448 -22.98 -27.05 17.93
N GLU A 449 -22.19 -26.01 18.21
CA GLU A 449 -22.43 -24.66 17.70
C GLU A 449 -21.65 -24.43 16.40
N LYS A 450 -20.33 -24.61 16.43
CA LYS A 450 -19.42 -24.32 15.32
C LYS A 450 -18.19 -25.22 15.39
N PHE A 451 -17.59 -25.49 14.24
CA PHE A 451 -16.28 -26.13 14.18
C PHE A 451 -15.56 -25.72 12.90
N PHE A 452 -14.29 -26.08 12.79
CA PHE A 452 -13.58 -26.00 11.53
C PHE A 452 -12.81 -27.29 11.26
N PHE A 453 -12.63 -27.59 9.98
CA PHE A 453 -11.77 -28.68 9.53
C PHE A 453 -10.68 -28.12 8.62
N THR A 454 -9.60 -28.88 8.47
CA THR A 454 -8.48 -28.50 7.60
C THR A 454 -8.20 -29.61 6.62
N THR A 455 -7.89 -29.26 5.37
CA THR A 455 -7.52 -30.21 4.32
C THR A 455 -6.28 -29.70 3.59
N ALA A 456 -5.41 -30.61 3.14
CA ALA A 456 -4.12 -30.25 2.56
C ALA A 456 -4.04 -30.57 1.07
N TYR A 457 -3.37 -29.69 0.34
CA TYR A 457 -3.14 -29.79 -1.09
C TYR A 457 -1.64 -29.79 -1.42
N HIS A 458 -1.28 -30.48 -2.50
CA HIS A 458 0.05 -30.51 -3.08
C HIS A 458 0.01 -30.13 -4.57
N GLY A 459 1.14 -29.65 -5.07
CA GLY A 459 1.32 -29.31 -6.46
C GLY A 459 2.47 -28.35 -6.65
N LYS A 460 3.43 -28.70 -7.53
CA LYS A 460 4.56 -27.81 -7.88
C LYS A 460 4.09 -26.46 -8.40
N GLU A 461 2.91 -26.41 -9.01
CA GLU A 461 2.30 -25.19 -9.54
C GLU A 461 1.79 -24.23 -8.46
N LEU A 462 1.52 -24.70 -7.23
CA LEU A 462 1.01 -23.85 -6.13
C LEU A 462 2.04 -22.78 -5.68
N SER A 463 3.32 -22.99 -6.00
CA SER A 463 4.36 -21.97 -5.81
C SER A 463 4.15 -20.71 -6.67
N LYS A 464 3.33 -20.79 -7.74
CA LYS A 464 2.99 -19.66 -8.59
C LYS A 464 1.68 -19.04 -8.12
N TYR A 465 1.70 -17.75 -7.77
CA TYR A 465 0.54 -17.01 -7.28
C TYR A 465 -0.73 -17.14 -8.13
N VAL A 466 -0.61 -17.08 -9.47
CA VAL A 466 -1.77 -17.25 -10.37
C VAL A 466 -2.42 -18.63 -10.24
N LYS A 467 -1.59 -19.67 -10.13
CA LYS A 467 -2.07 -21.06 -9.98
C LYS A 467 -2.65 -21.32 -8.59
N LEU A 468 -2.06 -20.71 -7.56
CA LEU A 468 -2.64 -20.69 -6.21
C LEU A 468 -3.98 -19.96 -6.17
N GLY A 469 -4.12 -18.84 -6.91
CA GLY A 469 -5.39 -18.13 -7.11
C GLY A 469 -6.46 -19.03 -7.74
N ASN A 470 -6.10 -19.82 -8.75
CA ASN A 470 -7.03 -20.79 -9.34
C ASN A 470 -7.43 -21.89 -8.35
N ALA A 471 -6.50 -22.39 -7.54
CA ALA A 471 -6.79 -23.36 -6.48
C ALA A 471 -7.75 -22.77 -5.42
N LEU A 472 -7.52 -21.52 -4.99
CA LEU A 472 -8.40 -20.78 -4.09
C LEU A 472 -9.81 -20.61 -4.66
N ASN A 473 -9.94 -20.30 -5.95
CA ASN A 473 -11.24 -20.21 -6.62
C ASN A 473 -11.94 -21.57 -6.69
N GLY A 474 -11.19 -22.65 -6.93
CA GLY A 474 -11.71 -24.01 -6.87
C GLY A 474 -12.23 -24.36 -5.48
N TRP A 475 -11.47 -24.05 -4.42
CA TRP A 475 -11.90 -24.27 -3.04
C TRP A 475 -13.14 -23.43 -2.69
N ARG A 476 -13.18 -22.15 -3.08
CA ARG A 476 -14.35 -21.28 -2.91
C ARG A 476 -15.57 -21.83 -3.63
N GLY A 477 -15.43 -22.29 -4.88
CA GLY A 477 -16.52 -22.86 -5.66
C GLY A 477 -17.19 -24.07 -4.99
N VAL A 478 -16.40 -24.92 -4.32
CA VAL A 478 -16.96 -26.04 -3.53
C VAL A 478 -17.62 -25.53 -2.25
N VAL A 479 -16.99 -24.61 -1.52
CA VAL A 479 -17.55 -24.06 -0.28
C VAL A 479 -18.86 -23.31 -0.55
N ASP A 480 -18.95 -22.54 -1.63
CA ASP A 480 -20.14 -21.78 -2.02
C ASP A 480 -21.35 -22.68 -2.34
N LYS A 481 -21.11 -23.90 -2.84
CA LYS A 481 -22.16 -24.92 -3.07
C LYS A 481 -22.84 -25.35 -1.76
N TYR A 482 -22.12 -25.29 -0.64
CA TYR A 482 -22.58 -25.73 0.68
C TYR A 482 -22.78 -24.55 1.66
N ALA A 483 -22.48 -23.32 1.24
CA ALA A 483 -22.54 -22.13 2.08
C ALA A 483 -23.96 -21.82 2.60
N THR A 484 -24.98 -22.02 1.77
CA THR A 484 -26.38 -21.83 2.18
C THR A 484 -26.87 -22.89 3.17
N GLU A 485 -26.30 -24.09 3.13
CA GLU A 485 -26.68 -25.21 3.99
C GLU A 485 -26.01 -25.13 5.36
N PHE A 486 -24.71 -24.78 5.41
CA PHE A 486 -23.88 -24.88 6.61
C PHE A 486 -23.26 -23.56 7.10
N ASP A 487 -23.55 -22.44 6.43
CA ASP A 487 -22.89 -21.15 6.66
C ASP A 487 -21.35 -21.31 6.66
N ALA A 488 -20.86 -21.96 5.60
CA ALA A 488 -19.47 -22.36 5.46
C ALA A 488 -18.62 -21.21 4.90
N SER A 489 -17.40 -21.06 5.41
CA SER A 489 -16.43 -20.09 4.90
C SER A 489 -15.03 -20.69 4.86
N ILE A 490 -14.21 -20.24 3.91
CA ILE A 490 -12.85 -20.74 3.73
C ILE A 490 -11.81 -19.68 4.06
N PHE A 491 -10.78 -20.12 4.78
CA PHE A 491 -9.64 -19.32 5.16
C PHE A 491 -8.34 -19.98 4.70
N HIS A 492 -7.47 -19.15 4.15
CA HIS A 492 -6.10 -19.49 3.84
C HIS A 492 -5.24 -18.23 4.06
N GLU A 493 -4.03 -18.38 4.61
CA GLU A 493 -3.21 -17.24 5.03
C GLU A 493 -2.88 -16.28 3.86
N GLU A 494 -2.65 -16.82 2.66
CA GLU A 494 -2.37 -16.00 1.47
C GLU A 494 -3.64 -15.45 0.78
N ALA A 495 -4.84 -15.95 1.14
CA ALA A 495 -6.09 -15.55 0.50
C ALA A 495 -6.45 -14.08 0.76
N VAL A 496 -5.95 -13.47 1.84
CA VAL A 496 -6.14 -12.04 2.15
C VAL A 496 -5.41 -11.15 1.12
N PHE A 497 -4.21 -11.56 0.70
CA PHE A 497 -3.42 -10.83 -0.29
C PHE A 497 -3.87 -11.14 -1.72
N LEU A 498 -4.19 -12.41 -2.00
CA LEU A 498 -4.72 -12.85 -3.29
C LEU A 498 -6.14 -12.35 -3.56
N GLY A 499 -6.95 -12.13 -2.52
CA GLY A 499 -8.30 -11.58 -2.64
C GLY A 499 -8.31 -10.20 -3.30
N MET A 500 -7.41 -9.30 -2.90
CA MET A 500 -7.26 -7.98 -3.55
C MET A 500 -6.92 -8.11 -5.04
N GLN A 501 -6.03 -9.03 -5.40
CA GLN A 501 -5.66 -9.27 -6.79
C GLN A 501 -6.83 -9.81 -7.62
N ILE A 502 -7.60 -10.75 -7.08
CA ILE A 502 -8.76 -11.34 -7.76
C ILE A 502 -9.85 -10.28 -7.99
N TYR A 503 -10.07 -9.36 -7.05
CA TYR A 503 -10.98 -8.22 -7.28
C TYR A 503 -10.54 -7.33 -8.45
N PHE A 504 -9.24 -7.06 -8.58
CA PHE A 504 -8.70 -6.32 -9.74
C PHE A 504 -8.87 -7.08 -11.06
N GLU A 505 -8.63 -8.40 -11.08
CA GLU A 505 -8.82 -9.22 -12.28
C GLU A 505 -10.30 -9.31 -12.70
N ILE A 506 -11.23 -9.43 -11.75
CA ILE A 506 -12.68 -9.43 -12.03
C ILE A 506 -13.11 -8.06 -12.56
N PHE A 507 -12.65 -6.95 -11.98
CA PHE A 507 -12.95 -5.61 -12.47
C PHE A 507 -12.39 -5.36 -13.88
N ALA A 508 -11.16 -5.82 -14.15
CA ALA A 508 -10.57 -5.76 -15.49
C ALA A 508 -11.34 -6.60 -16.51
N HIS A 509 -11.84 -7.78 -16.13
CA HIS A 509 -12.65 -8.63 -17.01
C HIS A 509 -14.06 -8.06 -17.27
N VAL A 510 -14.67 -7.40 -16.28
CA VAL A 510 -15.97 -6.73 -16.43
C VAL A 510 -15.85 -5.47 -17.28
N SER A 511 -14.74 -4.75 -17.22
CA SER A 511 -14.48 -3.59 -18.09
C SER A 511 -14.20 -3.97 -19.56
N HIS A 512 -13.95 -5.25 -19.85
CA HIS A 512 -13.69 -5.77 -21.19
C HIS A 512 -14.93 -6.38 -21.88
N LYS A 513 -16.06 -6.50 -21.17
CA LYS A 513 -17.38 -6.82 -21.74
C LYS A 513 -18.20 -5.55 -21.86
#